data_AF-A0A1G8CZI7-F1
#
_entry.id   AF-A0A1G8CZI7-F1
#
_cell.length_a   1.000
_cell.length_b   1.000
_cell.length_c   1.000
_cell.angle_alpha   90.00
_cell.angle_beta   90.00
_cell.angle_gamma   90.00
#
_symmetry.space_group_name_H-M   'P 1'
#
loop_
_entity.id
_entity.type
_entity.pdbx_description
1 polymer ?
#
loop_
_entity_poly.entity_id
_entity_poly.type
_entity_poly.pdbx_seq_one_letter_code
_entity_poly.pdbx_strand_id
1 'polypeptide(L)'
;MSVTADAVRQVEEERLPSATSPAVTFDTAPERYRHWRLAVDGEVATLTLDIDEAGGLVPGYALKMNSYDLGVDIELYDASQRLRFEYPEVRAIVVTSGKDRMFCAGANIRMLAQSTHPWKVNFCKFTNETRNGIEDATENSGQTWIAAVNGTAAGGGYELALACEQILLIDDNSSAVSLPEVPLLGVLPGTGGLTRVIDKRRVRKDRADVFATKPEGIRGKQAVEWKLVDEAIPKRVWAETIAERAAEVAAASTRARTAQGTTQGIALTPLSPTMSADSIAYRYVTATFDRPAGLVNVTVRGPETDAPESLDAIHEAGDTFWTLAMTRELDDLVLRLRANELELGTWLIRTEGDSARVLGYEALLAAHRDDWLVNEIDLYLKRVLKRLDVTSRSLITLIEPGSCFAGVLLELAFASDRQYMLDGTVEEGQTPATIVLTESNLAGYPMSNGIGRVESRFYGDADHLAWLVRESGRAIPAAEALELGLVTDAPDDIDWEDEIRIMLEERASLSPDALTGMEANHRFVGPETMESRIFSRLTAWQNWIFVRPNASGEAGALRRYGTGRKAEFDRKRV
;
A
#
# COMPACT_ATOMS: atom_id res chain seq x y z
N MET A 1 12.38 22.92 -52.53
CA MET A 1 12.65 23.72 -51.31
C MET A 1 11.78 23.10 -50.21
N SER A 2 12.10 21.94 -49.62
CA SER A 2 13.14 21.68 -48.61
C SER A 2 13.14 22.72 -47.49
N VAL A 3 12.13 22.66 -46.63
CA VAL A 3 12.22 23.15 -45.24
C VAL A 3 12.39 21.89 -44.39
N THR A 4 13.44 21.92 -43.59
CA THR A 4 14.28 20.78 -43.20
C THR A 4 13.74 20.00 -42.01
N ALA A 5 14.08 18.71 -42.01
CA ALA A 5 13.84 17.72 -40.98
C ALA A 5 14.67 17.94 -39.68
N ASP A 6 15.06 19.18 -39.41
CA ASP A 6 15.97 19.55 -38.31
C ASP A 6 15.26 19.92 -37.00
N ALA A 7 13.94 20.14 -37.03
CA ALA A 7 13.17 20.45 -35.81
C ALA A 7 12.73 19.21 -34.99
N VAL A 8 12.79 18.01 -35.59
CA VAL A 8 12.44 16.74 -34.91
C VAL A 8 13.70 16.01 -34.40
N ARG A 9 14.90 16.41 -34.86
CA ARG A 9 16.19 15.81 -34.45
C ARG A 9 16.88 16.47 -33.26
N GLN A 10 16.40 17.61 -32.77
CA GLN A 10 17.00 18.33 -31.63
C GLN A 10 16.46 17.95 -30.24
N VAL A 11 15.62 16.91 -30.14
CA VAL A 11 15.15 16.40 -28.82
C VAL A 11 15.87 15.09 -28.41
N GLU A 12 16.79 14.57 -29.22
CA GLU A 12 17.45 13.28 -28.96
C GLU A 12 18.86 13.33 -28.34
N GLU A 13 19.46 14.49 -28.11
CA GLU A 13 20.81 14.57 -27.53
C GLU A 13 20.84 15.35 -26.22
N GLU A 14 20.41 14.68 -25.15
CA GLU A 14 21.05 14.71 -23.82
C GLU A 14 20.46 13.59 -22.94
N ARG A 15 20.44 12.34 -23.45
CA ARG A 15 20.41 11.18 -22.55
C ARG A 15 21.75 11.12 -21.84
N LEU A 16 21.85 11.78 -20.68
CA LEU A 16 22.82 11.39 -19.65
C LEU A 16 22.82 9.85 -19.60
N PRO A 17 23.99 9.19 -19.59
CA PRO A 17 24.02 7.73 -19.53
C PRO A 17 23.17 7.31 -18.35
N SER A 18 22.04 6.63 -18.62
CA SER A 18 21.21 6.10 -17.57
C SER A 18 22.05 5.03 -16.90
N ALA A 19 22.69 5.36 -15.79
CA ALA A 19 22.94 4.36 -14.77
C ALA A 19 21.56 3.74 -14.52
N THR A 20 21.34 2.52 -15.03
CA THR A 20 20.13 1.77 -14.78
C THR A 20 19.96 1.78 -13.27
N SER A 21 18.91 2.46 -12.79
CA SER A 21 18.64 2.46 -11.36
C SER A 21 18.49 1.00 -10.95
N PRO A 22 19.17 0.55 -9.88
CA PRO A 22 19.08 -0.84 -9.47
C PRO A 22 17.61 -1.21 -9.24
N ALA A 23 17.25 -2.44 -9.61
CA ALA A 23 15.90 -2.94 -9.35
C ALA A 23 15.60 -2.84 -7.85
N VAL A 24 14.44 -2.29 -7.50
CA VAL A 24 14.01 -2.13 -6.11
C VAL A 24 13.58 -3.49 -5.59
N THR A 25 14.17 -3.89 -4.47
CA THR A 25 13.68 -5.00 -3.65
C THR A 25 13.01 -4.45 -2.41
N PHE A 26 11.94 -5.12 -1.97
CA PHE A 26 11.23 -4.82 -0.74
C PHE A 26 11.63 -5.79 0.39
N ASP A 27 12.55 -6.73 0.10
CA ASP A 27 13.06 -7.68 1.08
C ASP A 27 14.05 -7.01 2.02
N THR A 28 13.69 -6.91 3.29
CA THR A 28 14.60 -6.48 4.35
C THR A 28 14.27 -7.23 5.65
N ALA A 29 15.05 -6.97 6.67
CA ALA A 29 14.90 -7.54 8.01
C ALA A 29 15.64 -6.64 9.01
N PRO A 30 15.30 -6.66 10.31
CA PRO A 30 15.90 -5.80 11.33
C PRO A 30 17.44 -5.77 11.33
N GLU A 31 18.10 -6.88 11.04
CA GLU A 31 19.57 -6.98 11.01
C GLU A 31 20.21 -6.22 9.84
N ARG A 32 19.41 -5.90 8.81
CA ARG A 32 19.83 -5.15 7.62
C ARG A 32 19.39 -3.69 7.64
N TYR A 33 18.61 -3.28 8.64
CA TYR A 33 18.13 -1.90 8.72
C TYR A 33 19.30 -0.92 8.84
N ARG A 34 19.20 0.16 8.08
CA ARG A 34 20.14 1.29 8.10
C ARG A 34 19.49 2.54 8.70
N HIS A 35 18.17 2.58 8.79
CA HIS A 35 17.42 3.80 9.07
C HIS A 35 16.55 3.71 10.31
N TRP A 36 16.23 2.50 10.74
CA TRP A 36 15.39 2.26 11.90
C TRP A 36 16.08 1.38 12.93
N ARG A 37 15.81 1.65 14.20
CA ARG A 37 16.17 0.76 15.31
C ARG A 37 14.90 0.37 16.05
N LEU A 38 14.69 -0.92 16.20
CA LEU A 38 13.55 -1.50 16.90
C LEU A 38 14.00 -2.00 18.28
N ALA A 39 13.27 -1.62 19.33
CA ALA A 39 13.43 -2.15 20.68
C ALA A 39 12.05 -2.52 21.25
N VAL A 40 11.96 -3.64 21.95
CA VAL A 40 10.72 -4.14 22.57
C VAL A 40 10.96 -4.33 24.06
N ASP A 41 10.08 -3.74 24.88
CA ASP A 41 10.06 -3.83 26.33
C ASP A 41 8.65 -4.16 26.81
N GLY A 42 8.39 -5.45 26.99
CA GLY A 42 7.05 -5.96 27.32
C GLY A 42 6.01 -5.53 26.27
N GLU A 43 4.97 -4.82 26.71
CA GLU A 43 3.86 -4.42 25.84
C GLU A 43 4.16 -3.19 24.98
N VAL A 44 5.33 -2.58 25.12
CA VAL A 44 5.72 -1.35 24.44
C VAL A 44 6.90 -1.61 23.50
N ALA A 45 6.73 -1.30 22.22
CA ALA A 45 7.83 -1.21 21.29
C ALA A 45 8.23 0.26 21.07
N THR A 46 9.52 0.51 20.90
CA THR A 46 10.05 1.79 20.46
C THR A 46 10.70 1.63 19.09
N LEU A 47 10.17 2.34 18.10
CA LEU A 47 10.73 2.44 16.77
C LEU A 47 11.46 3.78 16.63
N THR A 48 12.79 3.72 16.62
CA THR A 48 13.65 4.91 16.57
C THR A 48 14.10 5.18 15.14
N LEU A 49 13.69 6.32 14.59
CA LEU A 49 14.15 6.84 13.31
C LEU A 49 15.56 7.42 13.45
N ASP A 50 16.54 6.73 12.88
CA ASP A 50 17.92 7.19 12.82
C ASP A 50 18.51 6.91 11.44
N ILE A 51 18.08 7.71 10.48
CA ILE A 51 18.46 7.54 9.08
C ILE A 51 19.97 7.71 8.90
N ASP A 52 20.61 6.67 8.35
CA ASP A 52 21.95 6.77 7.75
C ASP A 52 21.92 7.74 6.55
N GLU A 53 22.63 8.86 6.68
CA GLU A 53 22.67 9.90 5.63
C GLU A 53 23.27 9.39 4.31
N ALA A 54 24.11 8.35 4.35
CA ALA A 54 24.72 7.71 3.18
C ALA A 54 23.92 6.51 2.69
N GLY A 55 22.74 6.25 3.26
CA GLY A 55 21.91 5.09 2.94
C GLY A 55 20.81 5.30 1.91
N GLY A 56 20.97 6.26 1.00
CA GLY A 56 20.02 6.43 -0.09
C GLY A 56 19.88 5.15 -0.93
N LEU A 57 18.64 4.79 -1.26
CA LEU A 57 18.30 3.62 -2.09
C LEU A 57 18.88 3.75 -3.50
N VAL A 58 18.91 4.98 -4.02
CA VAL A 58 19.54 5.33 -5.30
C VAL A 58 20.59 6.43 -5.09
N PRO A 59 21.66 6.49 -5.91
CA PRO A 59 22.71 7.49 -5.74
C PRO A 59 22.23 8.91 -6.07
N GLY A 60 22.99 9.92 -5.61
CA GLY A 60 22.82 11.33 -6.01
C GLY A 60 22.39 12.29 -4.90
N TYR A 61 22.06 11.78 -3.71
CA TYR A 61 21.69 12.60 -2.54
C TYR A 61 22.16 11.98 -1.23
N ALA A 62 22.15 12.79 -0.17
CA ALA A 62 22.35 12.35 1.21
C ALA A 62 21.06 12.60 2.00
N LEU A 63 20.71 11.66 2.86
CA LEU A 63 19.48 11.64 3.66
C LEU A 63 19.66 12.39 4.99
N LYS A 64 20.07 13.65 4.91
CA LYS A 64 20.37 14.48 6.09
C LYS A 64 19.14 14.74 6.93
N MET A 65 19.33 15.00 8.23
CA MET A 65 18.28 15.49 9.14
C MET A 65 17.04 14.59 9.20
N ASN A 66 17.22 13.27 9.16
CA ASN A 66 16.12 12.32 9.06
C ASN A 66 15.17 12.63 7.88
N SER A 67 15.70 13.05 6.73
CA SER A 67 14.93 13.08 5.49
C SER A 67 14.92 11.69 4.86
N TYR A 68 13.82 11.29 4.22
CA TYR A 68 13.63 9.91 3.79
C TYR A 68 13.45 9.74 2.27
N ASP A 69 13.80 8.57 1.78
CA ASP A 69 13.47 8.08 0.43
C ASP A 69 12.63 6.80 0.51
N LEU A 70 12.50 6.07 -0.61
CA LEU A 70 11.75 4.81 -0.65
C LEU A 70 12.39 3.71 0.24
N GLY A 71 13.72 3.65 0.36
CA GLY A 71 14.41 2.62 1.14
C GLY A 71 14.12 2.72 2.64
N VAL A 72 14.07 3.95 3.16
CA VAL A 72 13.66 4.20 4.55
C VAL A 72 12.24 3.72 4.83
N ASP A 73 11.32 3.88 3.87
CA ASP A 73 9.92 3.47 4.04
C ASP A 73 9.75 1.96 3.84
N ILE A 74 10.60 1.31 3.03
CA ILE A 74 10.67 -0.16 2.93
C ILE A 74 11.03 -0.76 4.30
N GLU A 75 12.00 -0.19 5.01
CA GLU A 75 12.33 -0.61 6.37
C GLU A 75 11.21 -0.32 7.36
N LEU A 76 10.52 0.83 7.27
CA LEU A 76 9.35 1.12 8.12
C LEU A 76 8.22 0.12 7.88
N TYR A 77 7.97 -0.21 6.62
CA TYR A 77 6.98 -1.21 6.22
C TYR A 77 7.32 -2.57 6.83
N ASP A 78 8.54 -3.06 6.64
CA ASP A 78 8.99 -4.33 7.24
C ASP A 78 8.90 -4.28 8.77
N ALA A 79 9.36 -3.19 9.43
CA ALA A 79 9.30 -3.06 10.88
C ALA A 79 7.86 -3.15 11.42
N SER A 80 6.88 -2.59 10.69
CA SER A 80 5.47 -2.72 11.04
C SER A 80 4.98 -4.17 10.94
N GLN A 81 5.48 -4.93 9.96
CA GLN A 81 5.16 -6.35 9.80
C GLN A 81 5.83 -7.21 10.87
N ARG A 82 7.10 -6.92 11.24
CA ARG A 82 7.77 -7.54 12.39
C ARG A 82 6.95 -7.35 13.66
N LEU A 83 6.55 -6.12 13.94
CA LEU A 83 5.74 -5.79 15.12
C LEU A 83 4.40 -6.53 15.16
N ARG A 84 3.76 -6.74 14.02
CA ARG A 84 2.48 -7.47 13.94
C ARG A 84 2.62 -8.98 14.18
N PHE A 85 3.66 -9.61 13.63
CA PHE A 85 3.78 -11.07 13.58
C PHE A 85 4.79 -11.65 14.57
N GLU A 86 5.89 -10.95 14.85
CA GLU A 86 6.97 -11.44 15.72
C GLU A 86 6.80 -11.02 17.19
N TYR A 87 5.99 -10.00 17.47
CA TYR A 87 5.82 -9.43 18.81
C TYR A 87 4.34 -9.30 19.23
N PRO A 88 3.63 -10.42 19.40
CA PRO A 88 2.20 -10.40 19.74
C PRO A 88 1.88 -9.79 21.10
N GLU A 89 2.87 -9.68 22.00
CA GLU A 89 2.79 -8.99 23.28
C GLU A 89 2.73 -7.46 23.13
N VAL A 90 3.23 -6.90 22.01
CA VAL A 90 3.29 -5.45 21.79
C VAL A 90 1.92 -4.89 21.48
N ARG A 91 1.55 -3.85 22.23
CA ARG A 91 0.27 -3.15 22.19
C ARG A 91 0.42 -1.66 21.91
N ALA A 92 1.52 -1.06 22.37
CA ALA A 92 1.86 0.33 22.12
C ALA A 92 3.16 0.43 21.32
N ILE A 93 3.17 1.27 20.29
CA ILE A 93 4.36 1.51 19.47
C ILE A 93 4.70 2.98 19.53
N VAL A 94 5.85 3.31 20.12
CA VAL A 94 6.37 4.68 20.19
C VAL A 94 7.32 4.91 19.02
N VAL A 95 6.94 5.80 18.11
CA VAL A 95 7.82 6.28 17.03
C VAL A 95 8.53 7.54 17.51
N THR A 96 9.86 7.52 17.54
CA THR A 96 10.67 8.66 17.97
C THR A 96 11.92 8.83 17.10
N SER A 97 12.67 9.91 17.28
CA SER A 97 13.92 10.12 16.55
C SER A 97 15.15 9.84 17.40
N GLY A 98 16.16 9.24 16.78
CA GLY A 98 17.50 9.09 17.33
C GLY A 98 18.39 10.33 17.15
N LYS A 99 17.91 11.38 16.46
CA LYS A 99 18.67 12.61 16.18
C LYS A 99 18.22 13.77 17.07
N ASP A 100 19.18 14.56 17.58
CA ASP A 100 18.89 15.70 18.46
C ASP A 100 18.11 16.80 17.70
N ARG A 101 17.02 17.29 18.31
CA ARG A 101 16.15 18.40 17.83
C ARG A 101 15.51 18.22 16.46
N MET A 102 15.62 17.05 15.84
CA MET A 102 15.00 16.74 14.56
C MET A 102 14.28 15.41 14.66
N PHE A 103 12.96 15.43 14.57
CA PHE A 103 12.17 14.21 14.47
C PHE A 103 12.35 13.62 13.06
N CYS A 104 11.86 14.34 12.05
CA CYS A 104 11.95 13.95 10.65
C CYS A 104 11.74 15.18 9.75
N ALA A 105 12.63 15.37 8.77
CA ALA A 105 12.57 16.50 7.84
C ALA A 105 11.72 16.23 6.59
N GLY A 106 11.09 15.05 6.50
CA GLY A 106 10.21 14.68 5.40
C GLY A 106 10.92 14.05 4.21
N ALA A 107 10.19 13.86 3.10
CA ALA A 107 10.75 13.29 1.88
C ALA A 107 11.95 14.11 1.38
N ASN A 108 13.05 13.43 1.02
CA ASN A 108 14.27 14.10 0.62
C ASN A 108 14.07 14.89 -0.68
N ILE A 109 14.25 16.20 -0.61
CA ILE A 109 13.94 17.12 -1.72
C ILE A 109 14.86 16.88 -2.93
N ARG A 110 16.14 16.52 -2.70
CA ARG A 110 17.07 16.21 -3.80
C ARG A 110 16.68 14.92 -4.51
N MET A 111 16.27 13.90 -3.74
CA MET A 111 15.68 12.68 -4.29
C MET A 111 14.46 13.02 -5.16
N LEU A 112 13.50 13.81 -4.66
CA LEU A 112 12.31 14.21 -5.42
C LEU A 112 12.66 15.00 -6.69
N ALA A 113 13.66 15.89 -6.63
CA ALA A 113 14.08 16.72 -7.75
C ALA A 113 14.72 15.90 -8.89
N GLN A 114 15.49 14.87 -8.57
CA GLN A 114 16.14 13.99 -9.56
C GLN A 114 15.24 12.84 -10.05
N SER A 115 14.20 12.50 -9.30
CA SER A 115 13.32 11.37 -9.61
C SER A 115 12.41 11.62 -10.82
N THR A 116 12.16 10.55 -11.58
CA THR A 116 11.16 10.53 -12.66
C THR A 116 9.75 10.70 -12.09
N HIS A 117 8.78 11.02 -12.95
CA HIS A 117 7.39 11.12 -12.52
C HIS A 117 6.85 9.76 -11.99
N PRO A 118 7.00 8.62 -12.69
CA PRO A 118 6.57 7.33 -12.16
C PRO A 118 7.21 6.96 -10.82
N TRP A 119 8.50 7.28 -10.61
CA TRP A 119 9.16 7.05 -9.32
C TRP A 119 8.50 7.84 -8.19
N LYS A 120 8.22 9.13 -8.41
CA LYS A 120 7.54 9.98 -7.41
C LYS A 120 6.14 9.47 -7.09
N VAL A 121 5.37 9.05 -8.10
CA VAL A 121 4.02 8.49 -7.92
C VAL A 121 4.09 7.18 -7.13
N ASN A 122 4.99 6.26 -7.47
CA ASN A 122 5.16 5.00 -6.74
C ASN A 122 5.63 5.23 -5.30
N PHE A 123 6.59 6.13 -5.10
CA PHE A 123 7.04 6.55 -3.78
C PHE A 123 5.87 7.07 -2.93
N CYS A 124 5.07 8.00 -3.45
CA CYS A 124 3.90 8.52 -2.73
C CYS A 124 2.87 7.41 -2.47
N LYS A 125 2.62 6.51 -3.42
CA LYS A 125 1.66 5.42 -3.25
C LYS A 125 2.09 4.47 -2.14
N PHE A 126 3.31 3.94 -2.21
CA PHE A 126 3.83 3.00 -1.22
C PHE A 126 3.87 3.62 0.19
N THR A 127 4.40 4.85 0.30
CA THR A 127 4.48 5.54 1.59
C THR A 127 3.10 5.87 2.18
N ASN A 128 2.09 6.15 1.34
CA ASN A 128 0.70 6.27 1.78
C ASN A 128 0.16 4.92 2.30
N GLU A 129 0.38 3.82 1.57
CA GLU A 129 -0.03 2.48 2.00
C GLU A 129 0.62 2.07 3.33
N THR A 130 1.91 2.36 3.55
CA THR A 130 2.59 2.14 4.85
C THR A 130 1.91 2.92 5.98
N ARG A 131 1.57 4.19 5.75
CA ARG A 131 0.91 5.07 6.73
C ARG A 131 -0.54 4.67 7.01
N ASN A 132 -1.28 4.25 6.00
CA ASN A 132 -2.61 3.67 6.18
C ASN A 132 -2.51 2.35 6.96
N GLY A 133 -1.44 1.57 6.76
CA GLY A 133 -1.13 0.38 7.55
C GLY A 133 -0.98 0.67 9.04
N ILE A 134 -0.40 1.82 9.44
CA ILE A 134 -0.31 2.22 10.85
C ILE A 134 -1.70 2.47 11.46
N GLU A 135 -2.59 3.09 10.69
CA GLU A 135 -3.97 3.37 11.12
C GLU A 135 -4.78 2.06 11.19
N ASP A 136 -4.62 1.18 10.20
CA ASP A 136 -5.21 -0.15 10.19
C ASP A 136 -4.75 -1.00 11.38
N ALA A 137 -3.47 -0.91 11.79
CA ALA A 137 -2.99 -1.58 13.00
C ALA A 137 -3.66 -1.05 14.28
N THR A 138 -3.84 0.28 14.36
CA THR A 138 -4.48 0.92 15.51
C THR A 138 -5.94 0.49 15.62
N GLU A 139 -6.66 0.43 14.49
CA GLU A 139 -8.07 0.08 14.44
C GLU A 139 -8.30 -1.43 14.64
N ASN A 140 -7.50 -2.28 13.99
CA ASN A 140 -7.84 -3.69 13.80
C ASN A 140 -6.83 -4.69 14.40
N SER A 141 -5.56 -4.29 14.58
CA SER A 141 -4.52 -5.16 15.16
C SER A 141 -4.41 -5.05 16.70
N GLY A 142 -5.11 -4.10 17.30
CA GLY A 142 -4.97 -3.76 18.72
C GLY A 142 -3.58 -3.18 19.05
N GLN A 143 -2.90 -2.59 18.06
CA GLN A 143 -1.57 -2.00 18.17
C GLN A 143 -1.66 -0.49 17.98
N THR A 144 -1.61 0.28 19.07
CA THR A 144 -1.75 1.74 19.02
C THR A 144 -0.39 2.43 18.84
N TRP A 145 -0.30 3.28 17.82
CA TRP A 145 0.93 4.01 17.50
C TRP A 145 0.94 5.43 18.08
N ILE A 146 2.04 5.82 18.71
CA ILE A 146 2.28 7.13 19.32
C ILE A 146 3.51 7.77 18.67
N ALA A 147 3.36 8.96 18.11
CA ALA A 147 4.48 9.77 17.65
C ALA A 147 5.03 10.61 18.82
N ALA A 148 6.18 10.20 19.36
CA ALA A 148 6.97 10.98 20.33
C ALA A 148 7.90 11.94 19.58
N VAL A 149 7.34 13.08 19.18
CA VAL A 149 8.00 14.14 18.39
C VAL A 149 8.96 14.95 19.29
N ASN A 150 10.16 14.39 19.46
CA ASN A 150 11.26 14.93 20.27
C ASN A 150 12.13 15.96 19.53
N GLY A 151 11.60 16.58 18.49
CA GLY A 151 12.30 17.52 17.61
C GLY A 151 11.38 18.14 16.57
N THR A 152 11.93 18.82 15.57
CA THR A 152 11.11 19.32 14.45
C THR A 152 10.59 18.18 13.58
N ALA A 153 9.29 18.16 13.29
CA ALA A 153 8.65 17.29 12.30
C ALA A 153 8.14 18.15 11.14
N ALA A 154 8.77 18.03 9.97
CA ALA A 154 8.46 18.86 8.80
C ALA A 154 8.03 18.00 7.61
N GLY A 155 7.00 18.48 6.91
CA GLY A 155 6.43 17.84 5.72
C GLY A 155 6.10 16.37 5.98
N GLY A 156 6.66 15.47 5.17
CA GLY A 156 6.54 14.02 5.34
C GLY A 156 6.85 13.47 6.74
N GLY A 157 7.66 14.17 7.55
CA GLY A 157 7.91 13.81 8.94
C GLY A 157 6.70 14.04 9.84
N TYR A 158 5.96 15.13 9.62
CA TYR A 158 4.67 15.34 10.26
C TYR A 158 3.58 14.45 9.64
N GLU A 159 3.66 14.11 8.35
CA GLU A 159 2.73 13.14 7.73
C GLU A 159 2.85 11.73 8.33
N LEU A 160 4.05 11.29 8.70
CA LEU A 160 4.24 10.08 9.50
C LEU A 160 3.60 10.21 10.89
N ALA A 161 3.83 11.32 11.58
CA ALA A 161 3.22 11.56 12.88
C ALA A 161 1.67 11.58 12.80
N LEU A 162 1.11 12.16 11.72
CA LEU A 162 -0.32 12.19 11.46
C LEU A 162 -0.95 10.80 11.29
N ALA A 163 -0.17 9.81 10.83
CA ALA A 163 -0.64 8.42 10.74
C ALA A 163 -0.73 7.74 12.12
N CYS A 164 0.03 8.18 13.11
CA CYS A 164 -0.08 7.69 14.49
C CYS A 164 -1.42 8.13 15.13
N GLU A 165 -1.84 7.43 16.17
CA GLU A 165 -3.05 7.75 16.94
C GLU A 165 -2.86 9.02 17.77
N GLN A 166 -1.72 9.11 18.46
CA GLN A 166 -1.35 10.27 19.28
C GLN A 166 -0.08 10.93 18.76
N ILE A 167 -0.03 12.26 18.84
CA ILE A 167 1.16 13.07 18.53
C ILE A 167 1.51 13.88 19.78
N LEU A 168 2.64 13.52 20.39
CA LEU A 168 3.18 14.16 21.58
C LEU A 168 4.38 15.00 21.14
N LEU A 169 4.33 16.32 21.35
CA LEU A 169 5.36 17.26 20.92
C LEU A 169 6.17 17.74 22.12
N ILE A 170 7.49 17.68 22.03
CA ILE A 170 8.35 18.25 23.07
C ILE A 170 8.25 19.78 23.09
N ASP A 171 7.99 20.37 24.26
CA ASP A 171 7.96 21.82 24.47
C ASP A 171 9.32 22.30 24.97
N ASP A 172 10.22 22.56 24.02
CA ASP A 172 11.61 23.01 24.24
C ASP A 172 11.91 24.39 23.62
N ASN A 173 10.87 25.13 23.23
CA ASN A 173 10.89 26.40 22.47
C ASN A 173 11.44 26.31 21.02
N SER A 174 11.93 25.16 20.58
CA SER A 174 12.51 24.99 19.24
C SER A 174 11.72 24.03 18.35
N SER A 175 11.20 22.95 18.92
CA SER A 175 10.48 21.89 18.24
C SER A 175 9.13 22.37 17.71
N ALA A 176 8.80 21.95 16.49
CA ALA A 176 7.66 22.41 15.72
C ALA A 176 7.13 21.28 14.84
N VAL A 177 5.84 21.37 14.50
CA VAL A 177 5.25 20.63 13.38
C VAL A 177 5.03 21.60 12.22
N SER A 178 5.27 21.16 10.98
CA SER A 178 5.07 21.99 9.78
C SER A 178 4.73 21.16 8.53
N LEU A 179 4.03 21.79 7.58
CA LEU A 179 3.80 21.30 6.22
C LEU A 179 4.29 22.35 5.20
N PRO A 180 5.61 22.42 4.95
CA PRO A 180 6.22 23.47 4.14
C PRO A 180 6.17 23.20 2.62
N GLU A 181 5.52 22.13 2.17
CA GLU A 181 5.54 21.64 0.78
C GLU A 181 5.03 22.70 -0.20
N VAL A 182 3.90 23.35 0.09
CA VAL A 182 3.33 24.37 -0.80
C VAL A 182 4.29 25.56 -0.97
N PRO A 183 4.75 26.22 0.12
CA PRO A 183 5.60 27.41 -0.01
C PRO A 183 7.05 27.12 -0.41
N LEU A 184 7.63 25.98 -0.03
CA LEU A 184 9.04 25.69 -0.30
C LEU A 184 9.26 24.86 -1.57
N LEU A 185 8.35 23.94 -1.88
CA LEU A 185 8.53 22.91 -2.91
C LEU A 185 7.56 23.04 -4.08
N GLY A 186 6.52 23.87 -3.94
CA GLY A 186 5.48 24.02 -4.97
C GLY A 186 4.69 22.73 -5.21
N VAL A 187 4.60 21.86 -4.20
CA VAL A 187 3.84 20.59 -4.21
C VAL A 187 2.98 20.48 -2.95
N LEU A 188 2.16 19.45 -2.86
CA LEU A 188 1.32 19.21 -1.68
C LEU A 188 2.02 18.28 -0.68
N PRO A 189 1.60 18.33 0.61
CA PRO A 189 1.72 17.22 1.55
C PRO A 189 0.94 16.00 1.03
N GLY A 190 1.58 15.27 0.11
CA GLY A 190 0.95 14.22 -0.72
C GLY A 190 0.95 12.83 -0.07
N THR A 191 1.58 12.68 1.10
CA THR A 191 1.60 11.44 1.88
C THR A 191 0.45 11.40 2.89
N GLY A 192 -0.72 11.86 2.42
CA GLY A 192 -1.96 11.96 3.18
C GLY A 192 -2.03 13.16 4.14
N GLY A 193 -1.04 14.05 4.16
CA GLY A 193 -0.94 15.15 5.12
C GLY A 193 -2.14 16.07 5.11
N LEU A 194 -2.55 16.58 3.94
CA LEU A 194 -3.73 17.45 3.85
C LEU A 194 -5.01 16.72 4.27
N THR A 195 -5.16 15.46 3.87
CA THR A 195 -6.34 14.66 4.19
C THR A 195 -6.40 14.39 5.70
N ARG A 196 -5.32 13.94 6.34
CA ARG A 196 -5.28 13.68 7.79
C ARG A 196 -5.45 14.97 8.62
N VAL A 197 -4.93 16.11 8.18
CA VAL A 197 -5.15 17.40 8.85
C VAL A 197 -6.64 17.76 8.93
N ILE A 198 -7.40 17.50 7.87
CA ILE A 198 -8.84 17.84 7.82
C ILE A 198 -9.72 16.71 8.37
N ASP A 199 -9.48 15.48 7.95
CA ASP A 199 -10.38 14.35 8.17
C ASP A 199 -10.08 13.64 9.50
N LYS A 200 -8.81 13.54 9.92
CA LYS A 200 -8.41 12.92 11.20
C LYS A 200 -8.30 13.95 12.32
N ARG A 201 -7.44 14.96 12.15
CA ARG A 201 -7.15 15.98 13.18
C ARG A 201 -8.25 17.02 13.35
N ARG A 202 -9.17 17.12 12.37
CA ARG A 202 -10.29 18.09 12.36
C ARG A 202 -9.80 19.53 12.57
N VAL A 203 -8.66 19.87 11.98
CA VAL A 203 -8.13 21.25 11.97
C VAL A 203 -9.08 22.11 11.15
N ARG A 204 -9.44 23.28 11.69
CA ARG A 204 -10.32 24.22 10.99
C ARG A 204 -9.67 24.64 9.67
N LYS A 205 -10.43 24.62 8.57
CA LYS A 205 -9.89 24.75 7.19
C LYS A 205 -8.98 25.98 6.97
N ASP A 206 -9.29 27.11 7.59
CA ASP A 206 -8.50 28.35 7.51
C ASP A 206 -7.20 28.26 8.32
N ARG A 207 -7.20 27.57 9.47
CA ARG A 207 -5.97 27.26 10.21
C ARG A 207 -5.10 26.27 9.44
N ALA A 208 -5.71 25.30 8.77
CA ALA A 208 -5.01 24.36 7.91
C ALA A 208 -4.34 25.07 6.72
N ASP A 209 -5.00 26.04 6.11
CA ASP A 209 -4.41 26.88 5.04
C ASP A 209 -3.19 27.67 5.53
N VAL A 210 -3.32 28.37 6.67
CA VAL A 210 -2.18 29.08 7.30
C VAL A 210 -1.05 28.11 7.63
N PHE A 211 -1.38 26.92 8.15
CA PHE A 211 -0.39 25.91 8.49
C PHE A 211 0.37 25.39 7.27
N ALA A 212 -0.33 25.07 6.18
CA ALA A 212 0.25 24.55 4.94
C ALA A 212 0.98 25.62 4.11
N THR A 213 0.87 26.90 4.46
CA THR A 213 1.52 28.02 3.78
C THR A 213 2.57 28.74 4.64
N LYS A 214 2.84 28.24 5.86
CA LYS A 214 3.82 28.79 6.80
C LYS A 214 4.98 27.80 7.03
N PRO A 215 6.15 28.01 6.39
CA PRO A 215 7.29 27.09 6.47
C PRO A 215 7.80 26.82 7.88
N GLU A 216 7.74 27.80 8.78
CA GLU A 216 8.29 27.72 10.14
C GLU A 216 7.44 26.85 11.08
N GLY A 217 6.21 26.49 10.68
CA GLY A 217 5.32 25.64 11.46
C GLY A 217 4.70 26.30 12.69
N ILE A 218 4.18 25.43 13.56
CA ILE A 218 3.48 25.77 14.80
C ILE A 218 4.08 24.93 15.94
N ARG A 219 4.18 25.52 17.14
CA ARG A 219 4.88 24.96 18.30
C ARG A 219 4.00 24.95 19.55
N GLY A 220 4.40 24.12 20.52
CA GLY A 220 3.90 24.15 21.89
C GLY A 220 2.38 24.23 22.00
N LYS A 221 1.88 25.09 22.89
CA LYS A 221 0.45 25.26 23.17
C LYS A 221 -0.39 25.60 21.93
N GLN A 222 0.16 26.35 20.97
CA GLN A 222 -0.58 26.70 19.76
C GLN A 222 -0.82 25.47 18.88
N ALA A 223 0.12 24.53 18.83
CA ALA A 223 -0.04 23.29 18.07
C ALA A 223 -1.19 22.45 18.63
N VAL A 224 -1.31 22.38 19.97
CA VAL A 224 -2.43 21.72 20.66
C VAL A 224 -3.75 22.46 20.39
N GLU A 225 -3.79 23.78 20.56
CA GLU A 225 -5.00 24.60 20.34
C GLU A 225 -5.53 24.48 18.90
N TRP A 226 -4.62 24.26 17.94
CA TRP A 226 -4.96 24.07 16.53
C TRP A 226 -5.26 22.62 16.15
N LYS A 227 -5.18 21.68 17.12
CA LYS A 227 -5.34 20.23 16.95
C LYS A 227 -4.28 19.56 16.08
N LEU A 228 -3.14 20.22 15.89
CA LEU A 228 -2.01 19.67 15.13
C LEU A 228 -1.28 18.59 15.94
N VAL A 229 -1.25 18.71 17.25
CA VAL A 229 -0.72 17.69 18.16
C VAL A 229 -1.69 17.49 19.31
N ASP A 230 -1.59 16.38 20.03
CA ASP A 230 -2.47 16.06 21.16
C ASP A 230 -1.95 16.68 22.45
N GLU A 231 -0.63 16.64 22.66
CA GLU A 231 0.01 17.20 23.86
C GLU A 231 1.31 17.92 23.51
N ALA A 232 1.59 19.02 24.23
CA ALA A 232 2.89 19.69 24.23
C ALA A 232 3.53 19.53 25.61
N ILE A 233 4.63 18.78 25.69
CA ILE A 233 5.16 18.24 26.94
C ILE A 233 6.50 18.90 27.26
N PRO A 234 6.65 19.55 28.44
CA PRO A 234 7.93 20.13 28.85
C PRO A 234 9.04 19.09 28.91
N LYS A 235 10.24 19.43 28.41
CA LYS A 235 11.42 18.54 28.38
C LYS A 235 11.71 17.81 29.71
N ARG A 236 11.46 18.46 30.85
CA ARG A 236 11.71 17.90 32.20
C ARG A 236 10.91 16.64 32.54
N VAL A 237 9.73 16.45 31.95
CA VAL A 237 8.81 15.32 32.21
C VAL A 237 8.60 14.47 30.95
N TRP A 238 9.31 14.77 29.86
CA TRP A 238 9.13 14.12 28.56
C TRP A 238 9.12 12.59 28.65
N ALA A 239 10.18 11.99 29.21
CA ALA A 239 10.32 10.53 29.26
C ALA A 239 9.23 9.87 30.11
N GLU A 240 8.90 10.48 31.25
CA GLU A 240 7.84 10.01 32.15
C GLU A 240 6.48 10.04 31.44
N THR A 241 6.12 11.15 30.82
CA THR A 241 4.83 11.29 30.11
C THR A 241 4.73 10.37 28.89
N ILE A 242 5.81 10.15 28.13
CA ILE A 242 5.78 9.17 27.02
C ILE A 242 5.51 7.76 27.55
N ALA A 243 6.17 7.37 28.65
CA ALA A 243 5.96 6.06 29.26
C ALA A 243 4.53 5.90 29.81
N GLU A 244 3.99 6.94 30.45
CA GLU A 244 2.60 6.97 30.92
C GLU A 244 1.61 6.80 29.76
N ARG A 245 1.75 7.57 28.68
CA ARG A 245 0.86 7.48 27.50
C ARG A 245 0.95 6.12 26.80
N ALA A 246 2.16 5.57 26.68
CA ALA A 246 2.36 4.24 26.11
C ALA A 246 1.68 3.15 26.98
N ALA A 247 1.80 3.24 28.30
CA ALA A 247 1.12 2.32 29.22
C ALA A 247 -0.40 2.46 29.17
N GLU A 248 -0.93 3.68 29.06
CA GLU A 248 -2.37 3.95 28.92
C GLU A 248 -2.96 3.30 27.67
N VAL A 249 -2.33 3.47 26.51
CA VAL A 249 -2.84 2.86 25.26
C VAL A 249 -2.62 1.35 25.24
N ALA A 250 -1.52 0.84 25.81
CA ALA A 250 -1.30 -0.60 25.95
C ALA A 250 -2.39 -1.25 26.83
N ALA A 251 -2.79 -0.60 27.91
CA ALA A 251 -3.87 -1.07 28.78
C ALA A 251 -5.24 -1.10 28.06
N ALA A 252 -5.47 -0.20 27.10
CA ALA A 252 -6.70 -0.12 26.31
C ALA A 252 -6.74 -1.03 25.07
N SER A 253 -5.62 -1.68 24.73
CA SER A 253 -5.52 -2.54 23.55
C SER A 253 -6.49 -3.72 23.60
N THR A 254 -7.15 -3.97 22.47
CA THR A 254 -8.04 -5.11 22.22
C THR A 254 -7.30 -6.38 21.81
N ARG A 255 -5.98 -6.32 21.61
CA ARG A 255 -5.17 -7.48 21.19
C ARG A 255 -5.31 -8.58 22.25
N ALA A 256 -5.66 -9.80 21.85
CA ALA A 256 -5.97 -10.87 22.79
C ALA A 256 -4.85 -11.06 23.83
N ARG A 257 -5.21 -11.04 25.13
CA ARG A 257 -4.33 -11.45 26.23
C ARG A 257 -4.57 -12.96 26.40
N THR A 258 -3.63 -13.82 26.01
CA THR A 258 -3.85 -15.26 26.24
C THR A 258 -3.88 -15.56 27.73
N ALA A 259 -4.71 -16.53 28.13
CA ALA A 259 -4.86 -16.96 29.52
C ALA A 259 -3.54 -17.48 30.17
N GLN A 260 -2.51 -17.72 29.34
CA GLN A 260 -1.19 -18.21 29.75
C GLN A 260 -0.08 -17.14 29.71
N GLY A 261 -0.39 -15.89 29.38
CA GLY A 261 0.51 -14.75 29.59
C GLY A 261 1.72 -14.61 28.64
N THR A 262 1.95 -15.56 27.74
CA THR A 262 2.94 -15.44 26.66
C THR A 262 2.35 -15.96 25.35
N THR A 263 2.08 -15.06 24.40
CA THR A 263 1.96 -15.42 22.99
C THR A 263 3.37 -15.38 22.41
N GLN A 264 3.86 -16.51 21.94
CA GLN A 264 5.11 -16.53 21.20
C GLN A 264 4.81 -16.02 19.78
N GLY A 265 5.54 -15.00 19.32
CA GLY A 265 5.43 -14.55 17.95
C GLY A 265 5.97 -15.56 16.95
N ILE A 266 5.64 -15.38 15.68
CA ILE A 266 6.15 -16.21 14.58
C ILE A 266 7.26 -15.45 13.85
N ALA A 267 8.34 -16.14 13.50
CA ALA A 267 9.42 -15.53 12.72
C ALA A 267 9.00 -15.37 11.25
N LEU A 268 9.18 -14.18 10.66
CA LEU A 268 8.99 -13.99 9.22
C LEU A 268 10.31 -14.25 8.48
N THR A 269 10.45 -15.43 7.90
CA THR A 269 11.66 -15.84 7.17
C THR A 269 11.81 -15.09 5.84
N PRO A 270 13.03 -14.83 5.32
CA PRO A 270 13.20 -14.09 4.07
C PRO A 270 12.51 -14.76 2.88
N LEU A 271 11.81 -13.97 2.07
CA LEU A 271 11.31 -14.45 0.78
C LEU A 271 12.51 -14.71 -0.15
N SER A 272 12.46 -15.79 -0.92
CA SER A 272 13.53 -16.20 -1.82
C SER A 272 12.98 -16.47 -3.23
N PRO A 273 12.48 -15.44 -3.95
CA PRO A 273 12.00 -15.63 -5.31
C PRO A 273 13.11 -16.06 -6.26
N THR A 274 12.78 -16.96 -7.17
CA THR A 274 13.59 -17.23 -8.36
C THR A 274 13.25 -16.19 -9.42
N MET A 275 14.22 -15.38 -9.82
CA MET A 275 14.01 -14.29 -10.78
C MET A 275 14.79 -14.56 -12.07
N SER A 276 14.16 -14.25 -13.21
CA SER A 276 14.78 -14.23 -14.53
C SER A 276 14.46 -12.90 -15.24
N ALA A 277 14.91 -12.75 -16.48
CA ALA A 277 14.54 -11.57 -17.28
C ALA A 277 13.02 -11.49 -17.55
N ASP A 278 12.34 -12.62 -17.57
CA ASP A 278 10.95 -12.75 -18.01
C ASP A 278 10.05 -13.38 -16.94
N SER A 279 10.53 -13.54 -15.71
CA SER A 279 9.72 -14.11 -14.63
C SER A 279 10.19 -13.80 -13.22
N ILE A 280 9.25 -13.85 -12.29
CA ILE A 280 9.47 -13.90 -10.84
C ILE A 280 8.63 -15.05 -10.30
N ALA A 281 9.26 -16.03 -9.65
CA ALA A 281 8.59 -17.22 -9.13
C ALA A 281 8.89 -17.44 -7.64
N TYR A 282 7.82 -17.57 -6.87
CA TYR A 282 7.80 -18.02 -5.47
C TYR A 282 7.14 -19.39 -5.40
N ARG A 283 6.79 -19.88 -4.20
CA ARG A 283 6.13 -21.18 -4.06
C ARG A 283 4.68 -21.13 -4.52
N TYR A 284 3.92 -20.13 -4.07
CA TYR A 284 2.49 -19.98 -4.31
C TYR A 284 2.17 -18.86 -5.29
N VAL A 285 3.13 -18.02 -5.67
CA VAL A 285 2.89 -16.95 -6.65
C VAL A 285 3.93 -16.99 -7.75
N THR A 286 3.50 -16.87 -9.00
CA THR A 286 4.42 -16.76 -10.15
C THR A 286 3.95 -15.65 -11.07
N ALA A 287 4.89 -14.88 -11.60
CA ALA A 287 4.67 -13.92 -12.66
C ALA A 287 5.55 -14.26 -13.86
N THR A 288 4.96 -14.36 -15.05
CA THR A 288 5.69 -14.47 -16.32
C THR A 288 5.39 -13.28 -17.21
N PHE A 289 6.40 -12.76 -17.91
CA PHE A 289 6.32 -11.49 -18.64
C PHE A 289 6.20 -11.74 -20.13
N ASP A 290 5.18 -11.17 -20.75
CA ASP A 290 5.11 -10.99 -22.19
C ASP A 290 5.43 -9.52 -22.49
N ARG A 291 6.72 -9.23 -22.62
CA ARG A 291 7.21 -7.86 -22.84
C ARG A 291 6.72 -7.27 -24.17
N PRO A 292 6.72 -8.01 -25.30
CA PRO A 292 6.14 -7.51 -26.55
C PRO A 292 4.67 -7.11 -26.43
N ALA A 293 3.86 -7.87 -25.68
CA ALA A 293 2.45 -7.56 -25.47
C ALA A 293 2.18 -6.58 -24.31
N GLY A 294 3.21 -6.24 -23.51
CA GLY A 294 3.05 -5.39 -22.32
C GLY A 294 2.24 -6.08 -21.20
N LEU A 295 2.29 -7.40 -21.13
CA LEU A 295 1.49 -8.22 -20.21
C LEU A 295 2.34 -8.91 -19.15
N VAL A 296 1.75 -9.17 -17.99
CA VAL A 296 2.27 -10.14 -17.01
C VAL A 296 1.18 -11.13 -16.66
N ASN A 297 1.49 -12.42 -16.69
CA ASN A 297 0.64 -13.49 -16.18
C ASN A 297 1.00 -13.76 -14.73
N VAL A 298 0.15 -13.33 -13.81
CA VAL A 298 0.24 -13.60 -12.38
C VAL A 298 -0.62 -14.82 -12.05
N THR A 299 0.01 -15.89 -11.60
CA THR A 299 -0.64 -17.13 -11.18
C THR A 299 -0.50 -17.31 -9.68
N VAL A 300 -1.63 -17.41 -8.97
CA VAL A 300 -1.68 -17.68 -7.52
C VAL A 300 -2.13 -19.12 -7.29
N ARG A 301 -1.28 -19.91 -6.64
CA ARG A 301 -1.49 -21.33 -6.38
C ARG A 301 -2.23 -21.54 -5.06
N GLY A 302 -3.29 -22.32 -5.11
CA GLY A 302 -3.96 -22.85 -3.92
C GLY A 302 -3.04 -23.77 -3.10
N PRO A 303 -3.47 -24.17 -1.90
CA PRO A 303 -2.67 -25.01 -1.03
C PRO A 303 -2.49 -26.43 -1.60
N GLU A 304 -1.28 -26.98 -1.43
CA GLU A 304 -0.91 -28.32 -1.90
C GLU A 304 -1.53 -29.44 -1.05
N THR A 305 -1.87 -29.14 0.21
CA THR A 305 -2.44 -30.07 1.19
C THR A 305 -3.72 -29.50 1.78
N ASP A 306 -4.51 -30.35 2.42
CA ASP A 306 -5.70 -29.89 3.15
C ASP A 306 -5.30 -28.98 4.32
N ALA A 307 -6.27 -28.19 4.80
CA ALA A 307 -6.06 -27.29 5.93
C ALA A 307 -5.74 -28.09 7.21
N PRO A 308 -4.85 -27.59 8.07
CA PRO A 308 -4.59 -28.24 9.34
C PRO A 308 -5.84 -28.24 10.24
N GLU A 309 -5.89 -29.17 11.19
CA GLU A 309 -7.11 -29.44 11.96
C GLU A 309 -7.32 -28.53 13.19
N SER A 310 -6.36 -27.65 13.52
CA SER A 310 -6.42 -26.88 14.78
C SER A 310 -5.70 -25.53 14.71
N LEU A 311 -6.05 -24.64 15.64
CA LEU A 311 -5.37 -23.37 15.86
C LEU A 311 -3.88 -23.54 16.17
N ASP A 312 -3.51 -24.52 17.01
CA ASP A 312 -2.10 -24.77 17.36
C ASP A 312 -1.25 -25.08 16.11
N ALA A 313 -1.82 -25.82 15.16
CA ALA A 313 -1.14 -26.11 13.90
C ALA A 313 -0.97 -24.88 12.98
N ILE A 314 -1.82 -23.84 13.12
CA ILE A 314 -1.61 -22.55 12.45
C ILE A 314 -0.37 -21.85 13.04
N HIS A 315 -0.27 -21.81 14.37
CA HIS A 315 0.87 -21.23 15.08
C HIS A 315 2.17 -21.99 14.80
N GLU A 316 2.13 -23.33 14.80
CA GLU A 316 3.28 -24.18 14.46
C GLU A 316 3.76 -24.00 13.01
N ALA A 317 2.83 -23.84 12.07
CA ALA A 317 3.17 -23.55 10.68
C ALA A 317 3.80 -22.16 10.51
N GLY A 318 3.44 -21.21 11.37
CA GLY A 318 3.99 -19.85 11.39
C GLY A 318 3.88 -19.18 10.04
N ASP A 319 5.01 -18.67 9.52
CA ASP A 319 5.06 -17.95 8.25
C ASP A 319 4.94 -18.84 7.00
N THR A 320 4.92 -20.17 7.19
CA THR A 320 4.68 -21.17 6.15
C THR A 320 3.22 -21.60 6.05
N PHE A 321 2.35 -21.16 6.97
CA PHE A 321 0.91 -21.33 6.84
C PHE A 321 0.44 -20.72 5.52
N TRP A 322 -0.23 -21.51 4.67
CA TRP A 322 -0.46 -21.17 3.26
C TRP A 322 -1.00 -19.75 3.03
N THR A 323 -2.05 -19.34 3.75
CA THR A 323 -2.65 -18.02 3.56
C THR A 323 -1.63 -16.90 3.83
N LEU A 324 -0.79 -17.03 4.86
CA LEU A 324 0.25 -16.06 5.18
C LEU A 324 1.38 -16.10 4.16
N ALA A 325 1.88 -17.29 3.81
CA ALA A 325 2.95 -17.46 2.85
C ALA A 325 2.56 -16.88 1.47
N MET A 326 1.40 -17.26 0.95
CA MET A 326 0.85 -16.75 -0.32
C MET A 326 0.66 -15.24 -0.28
N THR A 327 0.10 -14.69 0.81
CA THR A 327 -0.11 -13.24 0.96
C THR A 327 1.20 -12.46 0.90
N ARG A 328 2.26 -12.96 1.58
CA ARG A 328 3.59 -12.34 1.58
C ARG A 328 4.23 -12.35 0.20
N GLU A 329 4.15 -13.49 -0.48
CA GLU A 329 4.67 -13.63 -1.85
C GLU A 329 3.92 -12.74 -2.84
N LEU A 330 2.59 -12.65 -2.72
CA LEU A 330 1.76 -11.80 -3.56
C LEU A 330 2.08 -10.31 -3.36
N ASP A 331 2.22 -9.88 -2.10
CA ASP A 331 2.58 -8.50 -1.77
C ASP A 331 3.94 -8.11 -2.34
N ASP A 332 4.97 -8.93 -2.13
CA ASP A 332 6.32 -8.68 -2.66
C ASP A 332 6.30 -8.66 -4.20
N LEU A 333 5.56 -9.56 -4.85
CA LEU A 333 5.38 -9.54 -6.30
C LEU A 333 4.73 -8.22 -6.77
N VAL A 334 3.59 -7.83 -6.17
CA VAL A 334 2.86 -6.60 -6.54
C VAL A 334 3.77 -5.37 -6.40
N LEU A 335 4.53 -5.29 -5.31
CA LEU A 335 5.45 -4.19 -5.05
C LEU A 335 6.60 -4.16 -6.07
N ARG A 336 7.20 -5.30 -6.40
CA ARG A 336 8.24 -5.41 -7.44
C ARG A 336 7.73 -5.03 -8.81
N LEU A 337 6.58 -5.53 -9.23
CA LEU A 337 6.00 -5.20 -10.53
C LEU A 337 5.70 -3.70 -10.64
N ARG A 338 5.13 -3.09 -9.59
CA ARG A 338 4.86 -1.64 -9.53
C ARG A 338 6.13 -0.80 -9.66
N ALA A 339 7.21 -1.20 -8.99
CA ALA A 339 8.45 -0.43 -8.92
C ALA A 339 9.36 -0.64 -10.14
N ASN A 340 9.41 -1.86 -10.67
CA ASN A 340 10.44 -2.28 -11.63
C ASN A 340 9.90 -2.51 -13.05
N GLU A 341 8.61 -2.84 -13.22
CA GLU A 341 8.02 -3.21 -14.51
C GLU A 341 6.94 -2.18 -14.92
N LEU A 342 7.40 -1.02 -15.41
CA LEU A 342 6.53 0.11 -15.74
C LEU A 342 5.78 -0.06 -17.07
N GLU A 343 6.32 -0.86 -17.99
CA GLU A 343 5.78 -1.08 -19.34
C GLU A 343 4.85 -2.31 -19.41
N LEU A 344 4.87 -3.16 -18.39
CA LEU A 344 3.91 -4.27 -18.24
C LEU A 344 2.60 -3.73 -17.65
N GLY A 345 1.82 -3.10 -18.52
CA GLY A 345 0.62 -2.30 -18.18
C GLY A 345 -0.61 -3.13 -17.80
N THR A 346 -0.70 -4.37 -18.25
CA THR A 346 -1.86 -5.25 -18.00
C THR A 346 -1.43 -6.52 -17.27
N TRP A 347 -2.09 -6.82 -16.16
CA TRP A 347 -1.83 -8.00 -15.35
C TRP A 347 -2.97 -8.99 -15.52
N LEU A 348 -2.64 -10.16 -16.06
CA LEU A 348 -3.53 -11.31 -16.17
C LEU A 348 -3.47 -12.08 -14.85
N ILE A 349 -4.58 -12.13 -14.12
CA ILE A 349 -4.69 -12.82 -12.85
C ILE A 349 -5.33 -14.19 -13.05
N ARG A 350 -4.63 -15.21 -12.58
CA ARG A 350 -4.99 -16.62 -12.70
C ARG A 350 -4.83 -17.29 -11.35
N THR A 351 -5.58 -18.35 -11.12
CA THR A 351 -5.35 -19.26 -9.99
C THR A 351 -5.19 -20.69 -10.49
N GLU A 352 -4.59 -21.55 -9.69
CA GLU A 352 -4.49 -22.99 -9.95
C GLU A 352 -4.54 -23.77 -8.63
N GLY A 353 -5.18 -24.94 -8.63
CA GLY A 353 -5.24 -25.81 -7.47
C GLY A 353 -6.64 -26.32 -7.16
N ASP A 354 -6.88 -26.71 -5.91
CA ASP A 354 -8.14 -27.30 -5.46
C ASP A 354 -8.94 -26.29 -4.62
N SER A 355 -10.10 -25.88 -5.14
CA SER A 355 -11.05 -24.99 -4.46
C SER A 355 -11.46 -25.50 -3.08
N ALA A 356 -11.63 -26.82 -2.89
CA ALA A 356 -12.02 -27.37 -1.60
C ALA A 356 -10.97 -27.13 -0.52
N ARG A 357 -9.68 -27.17 -0.88
CA ARG A 357 -8.59 -26.88 0.06
C ARG A 357 -8.50 -25.41 0.38
N VAL A 358 -8.66 -24.53 -0.61
CA VAL A 358 -8.73 -23.07 -0.40
C VAL A 358 -9.84 -22.74 0.61
N LEU A 359 -11.02 -23.32 0.42
CA LEU A 359 -12.16 -23.16 1.33
C LEU A 359 -11.90 -23.75 2.72
N GLY A 360 -11.16 -24.86 2.81
CA GLY A 360 -10.74 -25.44 4.09
C GLY A 360 -9.85 -24.49 4.90
N TYR A 361 -8.88 -23.83 4.25
CA TYR A 361 -8.00 -22.85 4.90
C TYR A 361 -8.79 -21.60 5.33
N GLU A 362 -9.70 -21.11 4.50
CA GLU A 362 -10.58 -19.99 4.85
C GLU A 362 -11.47 -20.34 6.05
N ALA A 363 -12.12 -21.51 6.04
CA ALA A 363 -12.98 -21.95 7.13
C ALA A 363 -12.23 -22.08 8.45
N LEU A 364 -10.97 -22.55 8.41
CA LEU A 364 -10.11 -22.64 9.58
C LEU A 364 -9.81 -21.24 10.17
N LEU A 365 -9.46 -20.26 9.32
CA LEU A 365 -9.25 -18.88 9.79
C LEU A 365 -10.54 -18.27 10.32
N ALA A 366 -11.66 -18.47 9.63
CA ALA A 366 -12.97 -17.98 10.06
C ALA A 366 -13.39 -18.53 11.43
N ALA A 367 -13.06 -19.79 11.73
CA ALA A 367 -13.35 -20.44 13.02
C ALA A 367 -12.53 -19.88 14.20
N HIS A 368 -11.42 -19.17 13.92
CA HIS A 368 -10.46 -18.72 14.93
C HIS A 368 -10.14 -17.21 14.85
N ARG A 369 -11.06 -16.38 14.33
CA ARG A 369 -10.84 -14.93 14.15
C ARG A 369 -10.45 -14.15 15.41
N ASP A 370 -10.79 -14.67 16.59
CA ASP A 370 -10.41 -14.05 17.88
C ASP A 370 -8.93 -14.27 18.25
N ASP A 371 -8.23 -15.18 17.56
CA ASP A 371 -6.80 -15.38 17.73
C ASP A 371 -5.99 -14.28 17.04
N TRP A 372 -4.93 -13.82 17.70
CA TRP A 372 -4.14 -12.69 17.22
C TRP A 372 -3.43 -12.99 15.90
N LEU A 373 -2.92 -14.20 15.69
CA LEU A 373 -2.17 -14.55 14.50
C LEU A 373 -3.14 -14.68 13.32
N VAL A 374 -4.26 -15.36 13.54
CA VAL A 374 -5.34 -15.49 12.55
C VAL A 374 -5.84 -14.11 12.11
N ASN A 375 -6.10 -13.21 13.05
CA ASN A 375 -6.48 -11.83 12.75
C ASN A 375 -5.41 -11.09 11.93
N GLU A 376 -4.13 -11.21 12.28
CA GLU A 376 -3.05 -10.55 11.52
C GLU A 376 -2.88 -11.11 10.11
N ILE A 377 -3.08 -12.42 9.91
CA ILE A 377 -3.07 -13.05 8.58
C ILE A 377 -4.19 -12.46 7.72
N ASP A 378 -5.40 -12.38 8.27
CA ASP A 378 -6.58 -11.85 7.58
C ASP A 378 -6.40 -10.36 7.23
N LEU A 379 -5.92 -9.56 8.19
CA LEU A 379 -5.63 -8.15 7.98
C LEU A 379 -4.51 -7.92 6.97
N TYR A 380 -3.50 -8.79 6.92
CA TYR A 380 -2.46 -8.68 5.91
C TYR A 380 -3.03 -8.95 4.51
N LEU A 381 -3.81 -10.01 4.34
CA LEU A 381 -4.49 -10.30 3.08
C LEU A 381 -5.35 -9.11 2.63
N LYS A 382 -6.16 -8.54 3.54
CA LYS A 382 -6.94 -7.31 3.29
C LYS A 382 -6.07 -6.18 2.73
N ARG A 383 -4.92 -5.90 3.35
CA ARG A 383 -4.00 -4.83 2.91
C ARG A 383 -3.42 -5.12 1.52
N VAL A 384 -3.05 -6.36 1.22
CA VAL A 384 -2.53 -6.75 -0.10
C VAL A 384 -3.59 -6.61 -1.18
N LEU A 385 -4.82 -7.06 -0.90
CA LEU A 385 -5.95 -6.89 -1.82
C LEU A 385 -6.23 -5.39 -2.09
N LYS A 386 -6.18 -4.53 -1.05
CA LYS A 386 -6.29 -3.07 -1.24
C LYS A 386 -5.23 -2.50 -2.18
N ARG A 387 -4.01 -3.05 -2.19
CA ARG A 387 -2.98 -2.63 -3.15
C ARG A 387 -3.38 -2.98 -4.59
N LEU A 388 -4.08 -4.08 -4.83
CA LEU A 388 -4.56 -4.37 -6.19
C LEU A 388 -5.51 -3.27 -6.68
N ASP A 389 -6.48 -2.85 -5.86
CA ASP A 389 -7.48 -1.84 -6.26
C ASP A 389 -6.83 -0.50 -6.68
N VAL A 390 -5.81 -0.04 -5.94
CA VAL A 390 -5.12 1.24 -6.18
C VAL A 390 -3.90 1.12 -7.11
N THR A 391 -3.67 -0.06 -7.70
CA THR A 391 -2.58 -0.24 -8.67
C THR A 391 -2.87 0.50 -9.98
N SER A 392 -1.84 1.08 -10.58
CA SER A 392 -1.96 1.82 -11.86
C SER A 392 -1.65 0.88 -13.04
N ARG A 393 -2.37 -0.22 -13.09
CA ARG A 393 -2.27 -1.31 -14.07
C ARG A 393 -3.67 -1.82 -14.33
N SER A 394 -3.95 -2.19 -15.57
CA SER A 394 -5.17 -2.91 -15.87
C SER A 394 -5.09 -4.31 -15.26
N LEU A 395 -6.14 -4.74 -14.57
CA LEU A 395 -6.23 -6.06 -13.97
C LEU A 395 -7.31 -6.85 -14.70
N ILE A 396 -6.94 -8.00 -15.26
CA ILE A 396 -7.86 -8.88 -15.99
C ILE A 396 -7.77 -10.27 -15.40
N THR A 397 -8.90 -10.83 -14.99
CA THR A 397 -8.94 -12.20 -14.48
C THR A 397 -9.40 -13.17 -15.57
N LEU A 398 -8.70 -14.29 -15.68
CA LEU A 398 -9.03 -15.40 -16.57
C LEU A 398 -9.31 -16.65 -15.71
N ILE A 399 -10.57 -17.09 -15.71
CA ILE A 399 -11.09 -18.21 -14.94
C ILE A 399 -11.24 -19.41 -15.88
N GLU A 400 -10.27 -20.32 -15.79
CA GLU A 400 -10.14 -21.47 -16.69
C GLU A 400 -10.26 -22.79 -15.93
N PRO A 401 -10.49 -23.93 -16.62
CA PRO A 401 -10.39 -25.26 -16.03
C PRO A 401 -9.10 -25.45 -15.23
N GLY A 402 -9.20 -26.01 -14.02
CA GLY A 402 -8.08 -26.18 -13.10
C GLY A 402 -7.76 -24.95 -12.22
N SER A 403 -8.45 -23.83 -12.43
CA SER A 403 -8.40 -22.69 -11.51
C SER A 403 -9.15 -22.96 -10.21
N CYS A 404 -8.83 -22.19 -9.16
CA CYS A 404 -9.41 -22.33 -7.83
C CYS A 404 -9.86 -20.97 -7.26
N PHE A 405 -10.63 -20.21 -8.06
CA PHE A 405 -11.25 -18.95 -7.64
C PHE A 405 -12.39 -19.21 -6.64
N ALA A 406 -12.02 -19.49 -5.39
CA ALA A 406 -12.91 -19.82 -4.30
C ALA A 406 -12.58 -19.00 -3.04
N GLY A 407 -13.61 -18.50 -2.35
CA GLY A 407 -13.48 -17.72 -1.12
C GLY A 407 -12.45 -16.58 -1.27
N VAL A 408 -11.45 -16.57 -0.40
CA VAL A 408 -10.36 -15.58 -0.39
C VAL A 408 -9.66 -15.38 -1.75
N LEU A 409 -9.52 -16.42 -2.58
CA LEU A 409 -8.87 -16.27 -3.90
C LEU A 409 -9.80 -15.66 -4.94
N LEU A 410 -11.12 -15.73 -4.73
CA LEU A 410 -12.10 -15.06 -5.59
C LEU A 410 -12.03 -13.53 -5.47
N GLU A 411 -11.49 -12.98 -4.37
CA GLU A 411 -11.21 -11.55 -4.26
C GLU A 411 -10.28 -11.02 -5.34
N LEU A 412 -9.36 -11.85 -5.84
CA LEU A 412 -8.47 -11.49 -6.95
C LEU A 412 -9.26 -11.22 -8.24
N ALA A 413 -10.31 -12.02 -8.47
CA ALA A 413 -11.25 -11.80 -9.56
C ALA A 413 -12.00 -10.49 -9.35
N PHE A 414 -12.57 -10.27 -8.17
CA PHE A 414 -13.35 -9.07 -7.88
C PHE A 414 -12.52 -7.78 -7.83
N ALA A 415 -11.20 -7.86 -7.62
CA ALA A 415 -10.28 -6.72 -7.73
C ALA A 415 -10.00 -6.32 -9.18
N SER A 416 -10.30 -7.21 -10.14
CA SER A 416 -9.99 -7.00 -11.55
C SER A 416 -10.97 -6.06 -12.26
N ASP A 417 -10.50 -5.35 -13.27
CA ASP A 417 -11.31 -4.49 -14.12
C ASP A 417 -12.27 -5.30 -15.00
N ARG A 418 -11.86 -6.52 -15.39
CA ARG A 418 -12.68 -7.51 -16.08
C ARG A 418 -12.38 -8.92 -15.59
N GLN A 419 -13.37 -9.80 -15.70
CA GLN A 419 -13.29 -11.22 -15.38
C GLN A 419 -13.90 -12.00 -16.54
N TYR A 420 -13.14 -12.89 -17.15
CA TYR A 420 -13.62 -13.80 -18.19
C TYR A 420 -13.56 -15.22 -17.67
N MET A 421 -14.63 -15.99 -17.87
CA MET A 421 -14.74 -17.36 -17.38
C MET A 421 -15.11 -18.32 -18.49
N LEU A 422 -14.26 -19.33 -18.73
CA LEU A 422 -14.46 -20.24 -19.85
C LEU A 422 -15.70 -21.11 -19.61
N ASP A 423 -16.68 -21.02 -20.50
CA ASP A 423 -17.86 -21.90 -20.50
C ASP A 423 -17.56 -23.19 -21.24
N GLY A 424 -17.03 -24.17 -20.49
CA GLY A 424 -16.67 -25.48 -21.03
C GLY A 424 -15.25 -25.88 -20.65
N THR A 425 -14.57 -26.55 -21.58
CA THR A 425 -13.24 -27.12 -21.39
C THR A 425 -12.41 -26.99 -22.66
N VAL A 426 -11.10 -26.75 -22.52
CA VAL A 426 -10.19 -26.71 -23.68
C VAL A 426 -9.84 -28.12 -24.15
N GLU A 427 -9.80 -29.09 -23.24
CA GLU A 427 -9.47 -30.50 -23.54
C GLU A 427 -10.57 -31.46 -23.05
N GLU A 428 -10.83 -32.52 -23.81
CA GLU A 428 -11.78 -33.57 -23.43
C GLU A 428 -11.39 -34.20 -22.08
N GLY A 429 -12.33 -34.20 -21.13
CA GLY A 429 -12.17 -34.82 -19.81
C GLY A 429 -11.70 -33.89 -18.70
N GLN A 430 -11.44 -32.60 -18.99
CA GLN A 430 -11.25 -31.59 -17.96
C GLN A 430 -12.56 -31.32 -17.21
N THR A 431 -12.46 -30.86 -15.96
CA THR A 431 -13.62 -30.33 -15.26
C THR A 431 -13.78 -28.86 -15.64
N PRO A 432 -14.97 -28.41 -16.06
CA PRO A 432 -15.21 -27.00 -16.36
C PRO A 432 -14.83 -26.08 -15.19
N ALA A 433 -14.48 -24.83 -15.51
CA ALA A 433 -14.16 -23.85 -14.50
C ALA A 433 -15.37 -23.59 -13.58
N THR A 434 -15.13 -23.43 -12.29
CA THR A 434 -16.16 -23.00 -11.33
C THR A 434 -15.59 -21.95 -10.39
N ILE A 435 -16.45 -21.07 -9.90
CA ILE A 435 -16.14 -20.16 -8.80
C ILE A 435 -16.93 -20.56 -7.55
N VAL A 436 -16.41 -20.25 -6.37
CA VAL A 436 -17.14 -20.45 -5.10
C VAL A 436 -17.11 -19.16 -4.30
N LEU A 437 -18.26 -18.50 -4.22
CA LEU A 437 -18.46 -17.32 -3.37
C LEU A 437 -18.60 -17.74 -1.91
N THR A 438 -18.03 -17.00 -0.96
CA THR A 438 -18.25 -17.20 0.47
C THR A 438 -18.56 -15.88 1.18
N GLU A 439 -18.82 -15.94 2.50
CA GLU A 439 -19.06 -14.74 3.31
C GLU A 439 -17.87 -13.77 3.29
N SER A 440 -16.64 -14.27 3.11
CA SER A 440 -15.44 -13.43 3.06
C SER A 440 -15.48 -12.45 1.88
N ASN A 441 -16.11 -12.83 0.77
CA ASN A 441 -16.26 -11.97 -0.40
C ASN A 441 -17.33 -10.88 -0.24
N LEU A 442 -18.29 -11.11 0.65
CA LEU A 442 -19.44 -10.21 0.85
C LEU A 442 -19.21 -9.21 1.97
N ALA A 443 -18.35 -9.55 2.95
CA ALA A 443 -18.12 -8.69 4.12
C ALA A 443 -16.67 -8.69 4.67
N GLY A 444 -15.78 -9.56 4.18
CA GLY A 444 -14.48 -9.80 4.82
C GLY A 444 -13.39 -8.79 4.48
N TYR A 445 -13.30 -8.34 3.23
CA TYR A 445 -12.13 -7.58 2.74
C TYR A 445 -12.50 -6.23 2.12
N PRO A 446 -12.77 -5.19 2.93
CA PRO A 446 -13.14 -3.88 2.40
C PRO A 446 -11.98 -3.24 1.63
N MET A 447 -12.32 -2.54 0.55
CA MET A 447 -11.41 -1.71 -0.22
C MET A 447 -11.11 -0.39 0.51
N SER A 448 -10.33 0.49 -0.12
CA SER A 448 -9.99 1.82 0.43
C SER A 448 -11.22 2.72 0.69
N ASN A 449 -12.34 2.51 0.00
CA ASN A 449 -13.58 3.24 0.22
C ASN A 449 -14.47 2.65 1.34
N GLY A 450 -14.00 1.61 2.05
CA GLY A 450 -14.68 1.07 3.24
C GLY A 450 -15.80 0.06 2.96
N ILE A 451 -15.98 -0.37 1.72
CA ILE A 451 -16.95 -1.42 1.34
C ILE A 451 -16.26 -2.58 0.62
N GLY A 452 -16.91 -3.75 0.59
CA GLY A 452 -16.39 -4.94 -0.10
C GLY A 452 -16.36 -4.79 -1.62
N ARG A 453 -15.58 -5.62 -2.32
CA ARG A 453 -15.50 -5.57 -3.80
C ARG A 453 -16.80 -5.97 -4.47
N VAL A 454 -17.48 -6.99 -3.96
CA VAL A 454 -18.81 -7.41 -4.44
C VAL A 454 -19.84 -6.31 -4.18
N GLU A 455 -19.82 -5.68 -3.01
CA GLU A 455 -20.70 -4.55 -2.69
C GLU A 455 -20.47 -3.37 -3.65
N SER A 456 -19.20 -3.01 -3.91
CA SER A 456 -18.83 -1.95 -4.86
C SER A 456 -19.32 -2.28 -6.28
N ARG A 457 -19.11 -3.52 -6.73
CA ARG A 457 -19.50 -3.99 -8.06
C ARG A 457 -21.00 -3.83 -8.32
N PHE A 458 -21.83 -4.07 -7.31
CA PHE A 458 -23.29 -3.97 -7.40
C PHE A 458 -23.85 -2.68 -6.78
N TYR A 459 -23.05 -1.63 -6.61
CA TYR A 459 -23.48 -0.33 -6.10
C TYR A 459 -24.21 -0.39 -4.74
N GLY A 460 -23.90 -1.39 -3.91
CA GLY A 460 -24.58 -1.62 -2.64
C GLY A 460 -26.05 -2.02 -2.76
N ASP A 461 -26.47 -2.62 -3.88
CA ASP A 461 -27.83 -3.16 -4.04
C ASP A 461 -28.08 -4.29 -3.03
N ALA A 462 -28.85 -3.97 -2.00
CA ALA A 462 -29.11 -4.88 -0.89
C ALA A 462 -29.88 -6.14 -1.30
N ASP A 463 -30.76 -6.06 -2.30
CA ASP A 463 -31.55 -7.21 -2.75
C ASP A 463 -30.67 -8.19 -3.53
N HIS A 464 -29.80 -7.65 -4.40
CA HIS A 464 -28.84 -8.47 -5.16
C HIS A 464 -27.81 -9.11 -4.23
N LEU A 465 -27.25 -8.34 -3.29
CA LEU A 465 -26.32 -8.86 -2.28
C LEU A 465 -26.95 -9.95 -1.42
N ALA A 466 -28.20 -9.76 -0.97
CA ALA A 466 -28.92 -10.79 -0.22
C ALA A 466 -29.20 -12.05 -1.04
N TRP A 467 -29.32 -11.93 -2.37
CA TRP A 467 -29.37 -13.09 -3.24
C TRP A 467 -28.03 -13.81 -3.32
N LEU A 468 -26.93 -13.10 -3.52
CA LEU A 468 -25.59 -13.69 -3.56
C LEU A 468 -25.21 -14.41 -2.26
N VAL A 469 -25.68 -13.92 -1.10
CA VAL A 469 -25.55 -14.65 0.18
C VAL A 469 -26.15 -16.06 0.09
N ARG A 470 -27.29 -16.24 -0.60
CA ARG A 470 -27.94 -17.55 -0.75
C ARG A 470 -27.17 -18.50 -1.68
N GLU A 471 -26.35 -17.96 -2.59
CA GLU A 471 -25.52 -18.73 -3.50
C GLU A 471 -24.15 -19.10 -2.91
N SER A 472 -23.84 -18.61 -1.71
CA SER A 472 -22.54 -18.82 -1.05
C SER A 472 -22.29 -20.30 -0.73
N GLY A 473 -21.06 -20.75 -0.96
CA GLY A 473 -20.58 -22.12 -0.72
C GLY A 473 -20.86 -23.11 -1.85
N ARG A 474 -21.55 -22.69 -2.92
CA ARG A 474 -21.81 -23.53 -4.10
C ARG A 474 -20.73 -23.33 -5.17
N ALA A 475 -20.42 -24.40 -5.91
CA ALA A 475 -19.67 -24.30 -7.16
C ALA A 475 -20.58 -23.74 -8.26
N ILE A 476 -20.24 -22.54 -8.74
CA ILE A 476 -21.01 -21.79 -9.73
C ILE A 476 -20.31 -21.93 -11.09
N PRO A 477 -20.97 -22.52 -12.11
CA PRO A 477 -20.42 -22.64 -13.46
C PRO A 477 -20.49 -21.30 -14.23
N ALA A 478 -19.82 -21.23 -15.38
CA ALA A 478 -19.60 -20.00 -16.15
C ALA A 478 -20.91 -19.26 -16.53
N ALA A 479 -21.85 -19.96 -17.17
CA ALA A 479 -23.13 -19.36 -17.58
C ALA A 479 -23.89 -18.74 -16.40
N GLU A 480 -23.92 -19.43 -15.26
CA GLU A 480 -24.59 -18.94 -14.06
C GLU A 480 -23.83 -17.81 -13.37
N ALA A 481 -22.50 -17.87 -13.36
CA ALA A 481 -21.67 -16.78 -12.85
C ALA A 481 -21.90 -15.48 -13.64
N LEU A 482 -22.15 -15.58 -14.96
CA LEU A 482 -22.52 -14.45 -15.80
C LEU A 482 -23.92 -13.94 -15.46
N GLU A 483 -24.92 -14.82 -15.31
CA GLU A 483 -26.28 -14.44 -14.90
C GLU A 483 -26.33 -13.75 -13.53
N LEU A 484 -25.51 -14.22 -12.58
CA LEU A 484 -25.33 -13.62 -11.25
C LEU A 484 -24.55 -12.29 -11.29
N GLY A 485 -23.93 -11.96 -12.44
CA GLY A 485 -23.06 -10.81 -12.63
C GLY A 485 -21.71 -10.91 -11.92
N LEU A 486 -21.28 -12.11 -11.51
CA LEU A 486 -20.02 -12.35 -10.81
C LEU A 486 -18.81 -12.31 -11.74
N VAL A 487 -19.02 -12.47 -13.05
CA VAL A 487 -17.99 -12.30 -14.09
C VAL A 487 -18.42 -11.23 -15.09
N THR A 488 -17.49 -10.73 -15.90
CA THR A 488 -17.78 -9.76 -16.98
C THR A 488 -18.39 -10.48 -18.18
N ASP A 489 -17.80 -11.61 -18.57
CA ASP A 489 -18.28 -12.43 -19.68
C ASP A 489 -17.90 -13.91 -19.49
N ALA A 490 -18.58 -14.78 -20.24
CA ALA A 490 -18.38 -16.22 -20.22
C ALA A 490 -18.36 -16.84 -21.64
N PRO A 491 -17.30 -16.61 -22.43
CA PRO A 491 -17.19 -17.18 -23.77
C PRO A 491 -17.00 -18.70 -23.71
N ASP A 492 -17.50 -19.39 -24.73
CA ASP A 492 -17.30 -20.83 -24.92
C ASP A 492 -15.87 -21.14 -25.42
N ASP A 493 -15.55 -22.42 -25.57
CA ASP A 493 -14.25 -22.89 -26.03
C ASP A 493 -13.90 -22.48 -27.47
N ILE A 494 -14.90 -22.13 -28.28
CA ILE A 494 -14.72 -21.68 -29.67
C ILE A 494 -14.31 -20.21 -29.69
N ASP A 495 -14.98 -19.37 -28.90
CA ASP A 495 -14.78 -17.91 -28.92
C ASP A 495 -13.67 -17.43 -27.96
N TRP A 496 -13.31 -18.23 -26.95
CA TRP A 496 -12.37 -17.86 -25.89
C TRP A 496 -11.04 -17.28 -26.39
N GLU A 497 -10.33 -17.99 -27.27
CA GLU A 497 -8.99 -17.56 -27.70
C GLU A 497 -9.03 -16.21 -28.42
N ASP A 498 -10.01 -16.03 -29.31
CA ASP A 498 -10.12 -14.81 -30.11
C ASP A 498 -10.62 -13.63 -29.27
N GLU A 499 -11.62 -13.82 -28.41
CA GLU A 499 -12.14 -12.75 -27.56
C GLU A 499 -11.10 -12.24 -26.55
N ILE A 500 -10.40 -13.15 -25.87
CA ILE A 500 -9.36 -12.76 -24.91
C ILE A 500 -8.21 -12.06 -25.64
N ARG A 501 -7.76 -12.59 -26.79
CA ARG A 501 -6.68 -11.97 -27.57
C ARG A 501 -7.07 -10.57 -28.04
N ILE A 502 -8.26 -10.41 -28.63
CA ILE A 502 -8.75 -9.10 -29.11
C ILE A 502 -8.83 -8.12 -27.95
N MET A 503 -9.41 -8.51 -26.81
CA MET A 503 -9.50 -7.66 -25.63
C MET A 503 -8.13 -7.20 -25.12
N LEU A 504 -7.12 -8.09 -25.13
CA LEU A 504 -5.77 -7.75 -24.70
C LEU A 504 -5.04 -6.83 -25.69
N GLU A 505 -5.17 -7.10 -26.99
CA GLU A 505 -4.65 -6.23 -28.06
C GLU A 505 -5.28 -4.83 -27.98
N GLU A 506 -6.60 -4.76 -27.78
CA GLU A 506 -7.31 -3.51 -27.56
C GLU A 506 -6.78 -2.79 -26.31
N ARG A 507 -6.63 -3.48 -25.18
CA ARG A 507 -6.13 -2.88 -23.95
C ARG A 507 -4.72 -2.32 -24.12
N ALA A 508 -3.83 -3.06 -24.79
CA ALA A 508 -2.47 -2.62 -25.10
C ALA A 508 -2.43 -1.43 -26.07
N SER A 509 -3.45 -1.26 -26.92
CA SER A 509 -3.53 -0.15 -27.88
C SER A 509 -3.97 1.19 -27.25
N LEU A 510 -4.55 1.17 -26.05
CA LEU A 510 -5.08 2.35 -25.37
C LEU A 510 -3.98 3.14 -24.64
N SER A 511 -4.21 4.44 -24.44
CA SER A 511 -3.30 5.27 -23.65
C SER A 511 -3.28 4.80 -22.18
N PRO A 512 -2.11 4.49 -21.60
CA PRO A 512 -2.01 4.04 -20.21
C PRO A 512 -2.45 5.12 -19.21
N ASP A 513 -2.30 6.40 -19.56
CA ASP A 513 -2.78 7.53 -18.75
C ASP A 513 -4.31 7.53 -18.68
N ALA A 514 -4.97 7.33 -19.83
CA ALA A 514 -6.43 7.27 -19.90
C ALA A 514 -6.99 6.03 -19.20
N LEU A 515 -6.34 4.88 -19.37
CA LEU A 515 -6.68 3.64 -18.66
C LEU A 515 -6.60 3.82 -17.15
N THR A 516 -5.45 4.28 -16.63
CA THR A 516 -5.25 4.49 -15.19
C THR A 516 -6.28 5.45 -14.62
N GLY A 517 -6.58 6.55 -15.33
CA GLY A 517 -7.60 7.51 -14.92
C GLY A 517 -9.00 6.92 -14.89
N MET A 518 -9.39 6.16 -15.93
CA MET A 518 -10.68 5.49 -16.02
C MET A 518 -10.84 4.43 -14.90
N GLU A 519 -9.85 3.55 -14.74
CA GLU A 519 -9.82 2.49 -13.73
C GLU A 519 -9.98 3.06 -12.31
N ALA A 520 -9.25 4.13 -11.99
CA ALA A 520 -9.36 4.79 -10.68
C ALA A 520 -10.77 5.39 -10.41
N ASN A 521 -11.58 5.65 -11.45
CA ASN A 521 -12.97 6.07 -11.28
C ASN A 521 -13.93 4.88 -11.22
N HIS A 522 -13.68 3.82 -11.99
CA HIS A 522 -14.59 2.68 -12.08
C HIS A 522 -14.45 1.69 -10.91
N ARG A 523 -13.25 1.55 -10.32
CA ARG A 523 -13.01 0.62 -9.19
C ARG A 523 -13.66 1.09 -7.88
N PHE A 524 -13.69 2.41 -7.65
CA PHE A 524 -14.13 3.02 -6.40
C PHE A 524 -15.54 3.59 -6.51
N VAL A 525 -16.52 2.70 -6.69
CA VAL A 525 -17.94 3.06 -6.66
C VAL A 525 -18.40 3.25 -5.21
N GLY A 526 -19.33 4.17 -4.98
CA GLY A 526 -19.97 4.35 -3.68
C GLY A 526 -19.30 5.42 -2.79
N PRO A 527 -19.09 5.16 -1.48
CA PRO A 527 -18.66 6.19 -0.54
C PRO A 527 -17.21 6.61 -0.73
N GLU A 528 -16.83 7.74 -0.12
CA GLU A 528 -15.44 8.20 -0.01
C GLU A 528 -15.05 8.25 1.47
N THR A 529 -13.94 7.62 1.82
CA THR A 529 -13.33 7.60 3.16
C THR A 529 -12.10 8.51 3.20
N MET A 530 -11.45 8.61 4.37
CA MET A 530 -10.15 9.26 4.47
C MET A 530 -9.12 8.58 3.56
N GLU A 531 -9.08 7.24 3.55
CA GLU A 531 -8.12 6.46 2.75
C GLU A 531 -8.37 6.65 1.25
N SER A 532 -9.62 6.51 0.77
CA SER A 532 -9.91 6.72 -0.65
C SER A 532 -9.62 8.15 -1.08
N ARG A 533 -9.88 9.17 -0.25
CA ARG A 533 -9.53 10.57 -0.53
C ARG A 533 -8.01 10.83 -0.62
N ILE A 534 -7.19 10.04 0.07
CA ILE A 534 -5.73 10.07 -0.09
C ILE A 534 -5.36 9.63 -1.51
N PHE A 535 -5.89 8.50 -1.99
CA PHE A 535 -5.58 7.96 -3.30
C PHE A 535 -6.32 8.63 -4.47
N SER A 536 -7.49 9.24 -4.22
CA SER A 536 -8.29 9.96 -5.21
C SER A 536 -7.90 11.44 -5.23
N ARG A 537 -8.60 12.27 -4.44
CA ARG A 537 -8.49 13.73 -4.45
C ARG A 537 -7.06 14.21 -4.24
N LEU A 538 -6.38 13.77 -3.18
CA LEU A 538 -5.06 14.30 -2.85
C LEU A 538 -4.02 13.86 -3.88
N THR A 539 -3.94 12.56 -4.14
CA THR A 539 -2.94 11.99 -5.05
C THR A 539 -3.14 12.45 -6.50
N ALA A 540 -4.37 12.53 -7.01
CA ALA A 540 -4.61 13.02 -8.37
C ALA A 540 -4.15 14.47 -8.57
N TRP A 541 -4.45 15.36 -7.61
CA TRP A 541 -3.97 16.74 -7.63
C TRP A 541 -2.45 16.81 -7.51
N GLN A 542 -1.85 15.99 -6.64
CA GLN A 542 -0.40 15.91 -6.51
C GLN A 542 0.28 15.45 -7.81
N ASN A 543 -0.29 14.44 -8.48
CA ASN A 543 0.24 13.91 -9.73
C ASN A 543 0.20 14.96 -10.85
N TRP A 544 -0.91 15.69 -10.96
CA TRP A 544 -1.02 16.83 -11.88
C TRP A 544 0.01 17.92 -11.58
N ILE A 545 0.31 18.21 -10.31
CA ILE A 545 1.35 19.15 -9.94
C ILE A 545 2.74 18.60 -10.32
N PHE A 546 3.02 17.33 -10.06
CA PHE A 546 4.35 16.73 -10.29
C PHE A 546 4.82 16.77 -11.74
N VAL A 547 3.91 16.71 -12.72
CA VAL A 547 4.26 16.78 -14.15
C VAL A 547 4.44 18.21 -14.67
N ARG A 548 4.12 19.22 -13.86
CA ARG A 548 4.14 20.63 -14.30
C ARG A 548 5.46 21.34 -13.99
N PRO A 549 5.85 22.31 -14.84
CA PRO A 549 7.15 22.97 -14.75
C PRO A 549 7.35 23.79 -13.47
N ASN A 550 6.29 24.33 -12.87
CA ASN A 550 6.39 25.08 -11.60
C ASN A 550 7.01 24.23 -10.48
N ALA A 551 6.72 22.92 -10.44
CA ALA A 551 7.27 22.00 -9.44
C ALA A 551 8.57 21.34 -9.94
N SER A 552 8.50 20.62 -11.07
CA SER A 552 9.56 19.71 -11.52
C SER A 552 10.43 20.24 -12.67
N GLY A 553 10.10 21.40 -13.25
CA GLY A 553 10.87 21.99 -14.35
C GLY A 553 12.25 22.48 -13.91
N GLU A 554 13.11 22.84 -14.88
CA GLU A 554 14.49 23.27 -14.61
C GLU A 554 14.58 24.46 -13.65
N ALA A 555 13.67 25.44 -13.80
CA ALA A 555 13.53 26.59 -12.90
C ALA A 555 12.45 26.39 -11.81
N GLY A 556 11.89 25.20 -11.71
CA GLY A 556 10.83 24.84 -10.76
C GLY A 556 11.33 24.75 -9.31
N ALA A 557 10.39 24.75 -8.37
CA ALA A 557 10.68 24.84 -6.94
C ALA A 557 11.56 23.70 -6.40
N LEU A 558 11.33 22.45 -6.83
CA LEU A 558 12.14 21.30 -6.37
C LEU A 558 13.62 21.46 -6.73
N ARG A 559 13.93 21.87 -7.97
CA ARG A 559 15.32 22.04 -8.44
C ARG A 559 15.99 23.30 -7.92
N ARG A 560 15.22 24.32 -7.54
CA ARG A 560 15.74 25.57 -6.97
C ARG A 560 15.96 25.50 -5.46
N TYR A 561 15.37 24.53 -4.77
CA TYR A 561 15.54 24.38 -3.32
C TYR A 561 17.02 24.27 -2.93
N GLY A 562 17.43 25.06 -1.92
CA GLY A 562 18.81 25.08 -1.41
C GLY A 562 19.84 25.76 -2.32
N THR A 563 19.46 26.25 -3.52
CA THR A 563 20.39 26.93 -4.45
C THR A 563 20.57 28.42 -4.16
N GLY A 564 19.74 28.99 -3.27
CA GLY A 564 19.67 30.45 -3.03
C GLY A 564 18.92 31.23 -4.11
N ARG A 565 18.49 30.59 -5.20
CA ARG A 565 17.69 31.20 -6.27
C ARG A 565 16.19 30.97 -6.02
N LYS A 566 15.36 31.94 -6.42
CA LYS A 566 13.89 31.78 -6.40
C LYS A 566 13.43 30.91 -7.56
N ALA A 567 12.35 30.16 -7.33
CA ALA A 567 11.64 29.44 -8.37
C ALA A 567 10.96 30.42 -9.34
N GLU A 568 10.91 30.05 -10.62
CA GLU A 568 10.17 30.76 -11.64
C GLU A 568 8.85 30.04 -11.88
N PHE A 569 7.75 30.75 -11.67
CA PHE A 569 6.40 30.19 -11.78
C PHE A 569 5.65 30.83 -12.94
N ASP A 570 5.02 30.00 -13.78
CA ASP A 570 3.86 30.43 -14.54
C ASP A 570 2.75 30.78 -13.55
N ARG A 571 2.30 32.03 -13.60
CA ARG A 571 1.31 32.61 -12.67
C ARG A 571 -0.13 32.34 -13.08
N LYS A 572 -0.37 31.77 -14.26
CA LYS A 572 -1.72 31.42 -14.73
C LYS A 572 -2.30 30.29 -13.86
N ARG A 573 -3.57 30.46 -13.46
CA ARG A 573 -4.37 29.41 -12.81
C ARG A 573 -5.04 28.55 -13.89
N VAL A 574 -5.34 27.29 -13.56
CA VAL A 574 -5.98 26.28 -14.42
C VAL A 574 -7.20 25.72 -13.72
#